data_AF-A0A958GC15-F1
#
_entry.id   AF-A0A958GC15-F1
#
_cell.length_a   1.000
_cell.length_b   1.000
_cell.length_c   1.000
_cell.angle_alpha   90.00
_cell.angle_beta   90.00
_cell.angle_gamma   90.00
#
_symmetry.space_group_name_H-M   'P 1'
#
loop_
_entity.id
_entity.type
_entity.pdbx_description
1 polymer ?
#
loop_
_entity_poly.entity_id
_entity_poly.type
_entity_poly.pdbx_seq_one_letter_code
_entity_poly.pdbx_strand_id
1 'polypeptide(L)'
;MILLALISSIESLLLSIPSAKLHKSIAETHALVSEIDRGIDVYRKNGFRGKRPCKKCPKDQIRIFTIGGSSTFGLPLYYSYYTYSSVLQRLLDEGRPDEKYEVLNAGIAGYGITQVYDSIKTELKKFKPDIIMICSWFNDSSKDMNWYGMTGKSDIEAYKLQLFFRWLQKLRLFKLINNSRTYKVYSYYLLKLQPYILPKGKTRSRPRMKPEEFADVLEMINDLSKEQNFLPILITEPLNRTRGLNNYSNRNHKYYKVIAEAANKFQIQLIDTLTPIYENRDSWLFYDFIHPNERGHQIIGNAIFEQLFAESSQTPRSLEFWKGKNINLKQASFKNEIQIQLDKRELKQTQYKFNLNFPFLNKNRASLIAMLNQNKIFEEKISSQNLPFELSVDFNGKKLLPINELTIKLNLDTNLNPQFKIGSSDYYSPVYIKAVSGGKGHGWTSQVQVAQLNTSPNQRGYNIVSIDSKTGNVLSTAFFDIFGDETSNAKLEEYFLSFKNSKIEKPIIVVSVSTDGFHNANAEILSKSFRQIGGTGYSPQAFESFLLIGVPGLEPGKAYEEHGFQLIEKEIGDKDSVKASLIELVK
;
A
#
# COMPACT_ATOMS: atom_id res chain seq x y z
N MET A 1 54.76 -10.69 20.18
CA MET A 1 54.55 -11.20 18.80
C MET A 1 53.39 -12.17 18.68
N ILE A 2 53.31 -13.26 19.48
CA ILE A 2 52.23 -14.28 19.37
C ILE A 2 50.81 -13.68 19.33
N LEU A 3 50.50 -12.67 20.17
CA LEU A 3 49.19 -12.01 20.13
C LEU A 3 48.91 -11.26 18.80
N LEU A 4 49.93 -10.62 18.22
CA LEU A 4 49.82 -9.94 16.92
C LEU A 4 49.71 -10.96 15.77
N ALA A 5 50.41 -12.10 15.86
CA ALA A 5 50.23 -13.20 14.92
C ALA A 5 48.81 -13.80 15.02
N LEU A 6 48.29 -14.00 16.24
CA LEU A 6 46.92 -14.49 16.46
C LEU A 6 45.86 -13.52 15.91
N ILE A 7 46.03 -12.21 16.18
CA ILE A 7 45.19 -11.16 15.59
C ILE A 7 45.31 -11.17 14.06
N SER A 8 46.52 -11.26 13.51
CA SER A 8 46.75 -11.33 12.06
C SER A 8 46.18 -12.60 11.42
N SER A 9 46.16 -13.75 12.10
CA SER A 9 45.50 -14.97 11.61
C SER A 9 43.97 -14.85 11.64
N ILE A 10 43.41 -14.27 12.71
CA ILE A 10 41.99 -13.94 12.80
C ILE A 10 41.60 -12.89 11.75
N GLU A 11 42.48 -11.93 11.46
CA GLU A 11 42.26 -10.91 10.45
C GLU A 11 42.47 -11.40 9.02
N SER A 12 43.42 -12.29 8.73
CA SER A 12 43.48 -12.98 7.43
C SER A 12 42.25 -13.85 7.17
N LEU A 13 41.70 -14.48 8.22
CA LEU A 13 40.43 -15.19 8.16
C LEU A 13 39.24 -14.24 7.90
N LEU A 14 39.18 -13.10 8.59
CA LEU A 14 38.21 -12.01 8.33
C LEU A 14 38.35 -11.41 6.93
N LEU A 15 39.58 -11.24 6.43
CA LEU A 15 39.87 -10.64 5.13
C LEU A 15 39.53 -11.56 3.96
N SER A 16 39.47 -12.88 4.18
CA SER A 16 38.93 -13.84 3.18
C SER A 16 37.45 -13.58 2.81
N ILE A 17 36.80 -12.62 3.47
CA ILE A 17 35.45 -12.10 3.23
C ILE A 17 35.57 -10.77 2.46
N PRO A 18 35.33 -10.75 1.13
CA PRO A 18 35.53 -9.54 0.33
C PRO A 18 34.42 -8.51 0.56
N SER A 19 34.80 -7.28 0.92
CA SER A 19 33.92 -6.10 1.06
C SER A 19 33.02 -5.98 2.30
N ALA A 20 33.38 -6.64 3.41
CA ALA A 20 33.02 -6.15 4.72
C ALA A 20 33.68 -4.76 4.95
N LYS A 21 33.03 -3.67 4.50
CA LYS A 21 33.44 -2.29 4.81
C LYS A 21 33.60 -2.18 6.33
N LEU A 22 34.85 -2.07 6.79
CA LEU A 22 35.22 -1.97 8.20
C LEU A 22 34.95 -0.55 8.73
N HIS A 23 33.68 -0.19 8.64
CA HIS A 23 33.08 1.01 9.18
C HIS A 23 32.11 0.62 10.30
N LYS A 24 31.70 1.64 11.08
CA LYS A 24 30.61 1.59 12.06
C LYS A 24 29.39 0.76 11.64
N SER A 25 29.08 0.69 10.34
CA SER A 25 27.97 -0.07 9.76
C SER A 25 27.85 -1.51 10.27
N ILE A 26 28.95 -2.25 10.44
CA ILE A 26 28.88 -3.68 10.84
C ILE A 26 28.52 -3.81 12.33
N ALA A 27 29.12 -2.99 13.20
CA ALA A 27 28.79 -2.93 14.63
C ALA A 27 27.40 -2.33 14.89
N GLU A 28 26.91 -1.50 13.96
CA GLU A 28 25.57 -0.89 13.98
C GLU A 28 24.51 -1.69 13.19
N THR A 29 24.77 -2.96 12.82
CA THR A 29 23.73 -3.88 12.29
C THR A 29 22.76 -4.39 13.37
N HIS A 30 22.16 -3.46 14.11
CA HIS A 30 20.90 -3.68 14.83
C HIS A 30 19.80 -3.03 14.00
N ALA A 31 18.66 -3.69 13.87
CA ALA A 31 17.67 -3.41 12.83
C ALA A 31 16.84 -2.12 13.05
N LEU A 32 16.04 -1.81 12.02
CA LEU A 32 14.93 -0.84 11.99
C LEU A 32 15.33 0.64 12.05
N VAL A 33 15.09 1.35 10.95
CA VAL A 33 15.42 2.77 10.70
C VAL A 33 14.32 3.46 9.88
N SER A 34 13.62 4.45 10.43
CA SER A 34 13.87 5.87 10.13
C SER A 34 13.52 6.79 11.33
N GLU A 35 13.58 8.11 11.19
CA GLU A 35 12.70 9.03 11.91
C GLU A 35 12.24 10.17 10.97
N ILE A 36 11.04 10.73 11.23
CA ILE A 36 10.38 11.83 10.51
C ILE A 36 10.06 11.58 9.02
N ASP A 37 8.76 11.42 8.73
CA ASP A 37 8.19 11.41 7.39
C ASP A 37 8.01 12.87 6.90
N ARG A 38 9.09 13.47 6.38
CA ARG A 38 9.08 14.69 5.56
C ARG A 38 10.10 14.49 4.44
N GLY A 39 9.66 14.69 3.19
CA GLY A 39 10.31 14.19 1.97
C GLY A 39 11.83 14.29 1.85
N ILE A 40 12.36 13.34 1.07
CA ILE A 40 13.70 13.29 0.46
C ILE A 40 14.84 12.77 1.37
N ASP A 41 15.59 11.82 0.80
CA ASP A 41 16.88 11.23 1.18
C ASP A 41 17.58 11.66 2.48
N VAL A 42 17.40 10.90 3.57
CA VAL A 42 18.50 10.61 4.52
C VAL A 42 18.42 9.18 5.07
N TYR A 43 19.35 8.31 4.66
CA TYR A 43 19.64 7.06 5.38
C TYR A 43 20.30 7.37 6.74
N ARG A 44 19.59 7.17 7.88
CA ARG A 44 20.10 6.63 9.19
C ARG A 44 19.12 6.79 10.36
N LYS A 45 19.12 5.79 11.27
CA LYS A 45 18.63 5.69 12.67
C LYS A 45 17.32 6.42 13.09
N ASN A 46 16.31 5.82 13.71
CA ASN A 46 16.02 4.42 14.12
C ASN A 46 14.47 4.24 14.19
N GLY A 47 13.89 3.18 13.59
CA GLY A 47 12.46 2.85 13.72
C GLY A 47 11.71 2.34 12.49
N PHE A 48 10.40 2.53 12.55
CA PHE A 48 9.35 1.93 11.70
C PHE A 48 8.91 2.88 10.58
N ARG A 49 8.40 2.36 9.46
CA ARG A 49 7.78 3.20 8.43
C ARG A 49 6.41 3.68 8.93
N GLY A 50 6.24 5.00 9.04
CA GLY A 50 5.02 5.60 9.59
C GLY A 50 4.90 5.44 11.11
N LYS A 51 3.81 4.81 11.56
CA LYS A 51 3.42 4.68 12.98
C LYS A 51 4.54 4.07 13.83
N ARG A 52 4.66 4.55 15.07
CA ARG A 52 5.65 4.07 16.05
C ARG A 52 4.95 3.30 17.18
N PRO A 53 5.61 2.30 17.79
CA PRO A 53 5.10 1.63 18.97
C PRO A 53 4.74 2.66 20.04
N CYS A 54 3.53 2.55 20.57
CA CYS A 54 3.07 3.35 21.70
C CYS A 54 4.03 3.26 22.89
N LYS A 55 4.32 4.40 23.52
CA LYS A 55 5.11 4.45 24.78
C LYS A 55 4.28 4.08 26.01
N LYS A 56 2.95 4.25 25.93
CA LYS A 56 1.95 3.91 26.97
C LYS A 56 0.75 3.27 26.29
N CYS A 57 0.89 1.99 25.95
CA CYS A 57 -0.13 1.23 25.24
C CYS A 57 -1.28 0.83 26.18
N PRO A 58 -2.54 0.73 25.68
CA PRO A 58 -3.58 -0.02 26.36
C PRO A 58 -3.10 -1.45 26.62
N LYS A 59 -3.47 -2.03 27.78
CA LYS A 59 -3.06 -3.39 28.15
C LYS A 59 -3.60 -4.46 27.20
N ASP A 60 -4.75 -4.18 26.61
CA ASP A 60 -5.55 -5.12 25.81
C ASP A 60 -5.37 -4.89 24.30
N GLN A 61 -4.34 -4.13 23.90
CA GLN A 61 -4.02 -3.86 22.50
C GLN A 61 -3.23 -5.01 21.87
N ILE A 62 -3.67 -5.49 20.71
CA ILE A 62 -2.97 -6.50 19.91
C ILE A 62 -1.96 -5.81 18.99
N ARG A 63 -0.67 -6.06 19.23
CA ARG A 63 0.43 -5.50 18.44
C ARG A 63 0.83 -6.42 17.29
N ILE A 64 0.64 -5.92 16.07
CA ILE A 64 0.95 -6.59 14.81
C ILE A 64 2.15 -5.90 14.17
N PHE A 65 3.21 -6.66 13.87
CA PHE A 65 4.30 -6.18 13.01
C PHE A 65 4.21 -6.79 11.63
N THR A 66 4.30 -5.96 10.58
CA THR A 66 4.56 -6.43 9.21
C THR A 66 6.06 -6.30 8.93
N ILE A 67 6.75 -7.38 8.57
CA ILE A 67 8.20 -7.38 8.32
C ILE A 67 8.54 -8.09 7.00
N GLY A 68 9.53 -7.55 6.29
CA GLY A 68 9.88 -8.00 4.95
C GLY A 68 10.85 -7.08 4.23
N GLY A 69 10.91 -7.24 2.90
CA GLY A 69 11.75 -6.44 2.01
C GLY A 69 11.23 -5.02 1.74
N SER A 70 11.65 -4.45 0.61
CA SER A 70 11.24 -3.12 0.14
C SER A 70 9.74 -3.02 -0.15
N SER A 71 9.12 -4.11 -0.60
CA SER A 71 7.67 -4.27 -0.80
C SER A 71 6.90 -4.11 0.52
N THR A 72 7.49 -4.49 1.66
CA THR A 72 6.88 -4.27 2.99
C THR A 72 7.13 -2.86 3.49
N PHE A 73 8.34 -2.32 3.32
CA PHE A 73 8.62 -0.90 3.59
C PHE A 73 7.73 0.03 2.74
N GLY A 74 7.28 -0.43 1.57
CA GLY A 74 6.49 0.31 0.61
C GLY A 74 7.33 1.29 -0.20
N LEU A 75 8.52 0.89 -0.67
CA LEU A 75 9.18 1.66 -1.74
C LEU A 75 8.36 1.53 -3.04
N PRO A 76 8.24 2.58 -3.87
CA PRO A 76 8.70 3.97 -3.68
C PRO A 76 7.63 4.91 -3.10
N LEU A 77 6.61 4.41 -2.38
CA LEU A 77 5.52 5.23 -1.84
C LEU A 77 6.05 6.38 -0.97
N TYR A 78 5.69 7.60 -1.35
CA TYR A 78 6.08 8.82 -0.64
C TYR A 78 5.45 8.88 0.76
N TYR A 79 4.16 8.54 0.89
CA TYR A 79 3.46 8.52 2.18
C TYR A 79 3.36 7.11 2.78
N SER A 80 3.77 6.99 4.04
CA SER A 80 3.61 5.76 4.82
C SER A 80 2.14 5.33 4.99
N TYR A 81 1.20 6.26 4.86
CA TYR A 81 -0.25 6.04 4.88
C TYR A 81 -0.77 5.06 3.81
N TYR A 82 -0.09 4.97 2.66
CA TYR A 82 -0.47 4.08 1.56
C TYR A 82 0.13 2.68 1.67
N THR A 83 1.06 2.43 2.60
CA THR A 83 1.59 1.07 2.79
C THR A 83 0.49 0.11 3.24
N TYR A 84 0.58 -1.16 2.83
CA TYR A 84 -0.45 -2.17 3.16
C TYR A 84 -0.64 -2.35 4.68
N SER A 85 0.39 -2.04 5.48
CA SER A 85 0.34 -2.03 6.94
C SER A 85 -0.53 -0.89 7.50
N SER A 86 -0.46 0.30 6.89
CA SER A 86 -1.33 1.44 7.21
C SER A 86 -2.75 1.25 6.69
N VAL A 87 -2.91 0.58 5.54
CA VAL A 87 -4.22 0.11 5.06
C VAL A 87 -4.82 -0.85 6.09
N LEU A 88 -4.10 -1.90 6.49
CA LEU A 88 -4.56 -2.87 7.49
C LEU A 88 -4.94 -2.21 8.83
N GLN A 89 -4.18 -1.22 9.31
CA GLN A 89 -4.54 -0.47 10.51
C GLN A 89 -5.94 0.15 10.38
N ARG A 90 -6.24 0.84 9.27
CA ARG A 90 -7.57 1.43 9.03
C ARG A 90 -8.66 0.37 8.94
N LEU A 91 -8.43 -0.70 8.17
CA LEU A 91 -9.39 -1.79 8.04
C LEU A 91 -9.71 -2.45 9.40
N LEU A 92 -8.72 -2.56 10.30
CA LEU A 92 -8.92 -3.04 11.68
C LEU A 92 -9.67 -2.02 12.56
N ASP A 93 -9.28 -0.76 12.52
CA ASP A 93 -9.92 0.31 13.30
C ASP A 93 -11.40 0.53 12.87
N GLU A 94 -11.72 0.35 11.59
CA GLU A 94 -13.06 0.49 11.01
C GLU A 94 -13.89 -0.81 11.09
N GLY A 95 -13.26 -1.95 10.81
CA GLY A 95 -13.93 -3.25 10.71
C GLY A 95 -14.09 -3.98 12.05
N ARG A 96 -13.28 -3.65 13.06
CA ARG A 96 -13.30 -4.25 14.42
C ARG A 96 -13.12 -3.16 15.50
N PRO A 97 -13.96 -2.11 15.55
CA PRO A 97 -13.75 -0.90 16.37
C PRO A 97 -13.80 -1.13 17.89
N ASP A 98 -14.45 -2.21 18.36
CA ASP A 98 -14.47 -2.60 19.77
C ASP A 98 -13.12 -3.16 20.25
N GLU A 99 -12.22 -3.47 19.32
CA GLU A 99 -10.94 -4.12 19.55
C GLU A 99 -9.78 -3.19 19.23
N LYS A 100 -8.68 -3.30 19.97
CA LYS A 100 -7.57 -2.35 19.88
C LYS A 100 -6.40 -2.97 19.15
N TYR A 101 -6.13 -2.50 17.94
CA TYR A 101 -5.01 -2.97 17.13
C TYR A 101 -3.87 -1.94 17.04
N GLU A 102 -2.64 -2.42 16.95
CA GLU A 102 -1.47 -1.61 16.60
C GLU A 102 -0.68 -2.29 15.49
N VAL A 103 -0.85 -1.83 14.25
CA VAL A 103 -0.07 -2.30 13.11
C VAL A 103 1.17 -1.41 12.93
N LEU A 104 2.34 -2.04 12.87
CA LEU A 104 3.65 -1.38 12.80
C LEU A 104 4.46 -1.93 11.64
N ASN A 105 4.86 -1.05 10.73
CA ASN A 105 5.63 -1.43 9.55
C ASN A 105 7.13 -1.50 9.87
N ALA A 106 7.64 -2.74 9.92
CA ALA A 106 9.02 -3.11 10.19
C ALA A 106 9.76 -3.62 8.93
N GLY A 107 9.24 -3.35 7.73
CA GLY A 107 9.93 -3.69 6.47
C GLY A 107 11.24 -2.91 6.31
N ILE A 108 12.23 -3.50 5.64
CA ILE A 108 13.50 -2.85 5.31
C ILE A 108 13.92 -3.27 3.89
N ALA A 109 14.27 -2.30 3.05
CA ALA A 109 14.65 -2.55 1.67
C ALA A 109 15.82 -3.53 1.55
N GLY A 110 15.68 -4.53 0.66
CA GLY A 110 16.71 -5.55 0.38
C GLY A 110 16.85 -6.69 1.39
N TYR A 111 16.11 -6.67 2.51
CA TYR A 111 16.06 -7.78 3.47
C TYR A 111 15.51 -9.06 2.83
N GLY A 112 16.21 -10.17 3.07
CA GLY A 112 15.69 -11.53 2.90
C GLY A 112 15.37 -12.18 4.26
N ILE A 113 14.94 -13.44 4.23
CA ILE A 113 14.38 -14.15 5.40
C ILE A 113 15.36 -14.23 6.58
N THR A 114 16.67 -14.31 6.30
CA THR A 114 17.70 -14.35 7.34
C THR A 114 17.81 -13.03 8.10
N GLN A 115 17.64 -11.89 7.42
CA GLN A 115 17.61 -10.58 8.07
C GLN A 115 16.30 -10.36 8.83
N VAL A 116 15.18 -10.87 8.31
CA VAL A 116 13.89 -10.90 9.02
C VAL A 116 14.01 -11.66 10.34
N TYR A 117 14.54 -12.89 10.32
CA TYR A 117 14.79 -13.70 11.52
C TYR A 117 15.63 -12.96 12.56
N ASP A 118 16.77 -12.38 12.17
CA ASP A 118 17.65 -11.68 13.11
C ASP A 118 16.97 -10.43 13.69
N SER A 119 16.18 -9.72 12.90
CA SER A 119 15.44 -8.53 13.34
C SER A 119 14.32 -8.87 14.33
N ILE A 120 13.61 -9.98 14.14
CA ILE A 120 12.66 -10.50 15.12
C ILE A 120 13.41 -10.83 16.43
N LYS A 121 14.48 -11.63 16.30
CA LYS A 121 15.27 -12.17 17.42
C LYS A 121 15.99 -11.10 18.25
N THR A 122 16.37 -9.98 17.66
CA THR A 122 17.18 -8.95 18.31
C THR A 122 16.39 -7.69 18.64
N GLU A 123 15.59 -7.16 17.71
CA GLU A 123 14.93 -5.87 17.82
C GLU A 123 13.44 -5.95 18.13
N LEU A 124 12.63 -6.67 17.34
CA LEU A 124 11.17 -6.64 17.51
C LEU A 124 10.72 -7.17 18.87
N LYS A 125 11.43 -8.17 19.43
CA LYS A 125 11.15 -8.68 20.78
C LYS A 125 11.11 -7.61 21.87
N LYS A 126 11.83 -6.49 21.70
CA LYS A 126 11.85 -5.36 22.66
C LYS A 126 10.47 -4.72 22.81
N PHE A 127 9.61 -4.86 21.80
CA PHE A 127 8.27 -4.28 21.73
C PHE A 127 7.16 -5.28 22.07
N LYS A 128 7.49 -6.53 22.46
CA LYS A 128 6.53 -7.60 22.80
C LYS A 128 5.44 -7.75 21.72
N PRO A 129 5.81 -8.27 20.53
CA PRO A 129 4.86 -8.50 19.44
C PRO A 129 3.83 -9.57 19.83
N ASP A 130 2.56 -9.37 19.48
CA ASP A 130 1.55 -10.43 19.58
C ASP A 130 1.48 -11.21 18.27
N ILE A 131 1.55 -10.51 17.13
CA ILE A 131 1.53 -11.07 15.78
C ILE A 131 2.73 -10.53 14.99
N ILE A 132 3.38 -11.40 14.22
CA ILE A 132 4.38 -11.00 13.22
C ILE A 132 4.00 -11.57 11.86
N MET A 133 3.60 -10.68 10.96
CA MET A 133 3.29 -10.94 9.55
C MET A 133 4.56 -10.82 8.71
N ILE A 134 4.92 -11.89 8.01
CA ILE A 134 6.20 -12.03 7.32
C ILE A 134 5.99 -12.10 5.81
N CYS A 135 6.53 -11.13 5.08
CA CYS A 135 6.43 -11.00 3.63
C CYS A 135 7.85 -10.89 3.03
N SER A 136 8.46 -12.03 2.71
CA SER A 136 9.86 -12.08 2.23
C SER A 136 10.11 -13.34 1.40
N TRP A 137 10.51 -13.16 0.15
CA TRP A 137 11.34 -14.14 -0.57
C TRP A 137 12.13 -13.53 -1.74
N PHE A 138 11.70 -12.38 -2.28
CA PHE A 138 12.24 -11.84 -3.52
C PHE A 138 13.77 -11.63 -3.46
N ASN A 139 14.22 -10.99 -2.37
CA ASN A 139 15.64 -10.73 -2.12
C ASN A 139 16.47 -12.01 -1.88
N ASP A 140 15.88 -13.04 -1.29
CA ASP A 140 16.52 -14.35 -1.07
C ASP A 140 16.84 -15.07 -2.41
N SER A 141 16.04 -14.79 -3.45
CA SER A 141 16.23 -15.34 -4.80
C SER A 141 17.31 -14.64 -5.64
N SER A 142 17.74 -13.44 -5.26
CA SER A 142 18.70 -12.63 -6.02
C SER A 142 20.06 -13.33 -6.13
N LYS A 143 20.76 -13.13 -7.26
CA LYS A 143 22.10 -13.69 -7.52
C LYS A 143 23.23 -12.76 -7.12
N ASP A 144 22.89 -11.63 -6.48
CA ASP A 144 23.84 -10.63 -6.06
C ASP A 144 24.63 -11.11 -4.83
N MET A 145 25.61 -10.32 -4.41
CA MET A 145 26.30 -10.59 -3.15
C MET A 145 25.30 -10.56 -1.98
N ASN A 146 25.46 -11.50 -1.04
CA ASN A 146 24.59 -11.57 0.13
C ASN A 146 24.61 -10.28 0.96
N TRP A 147 23.59 -10.11 1.79
CA TRP A 147 23.34 -8.89 2.55
C TRP A 147 24.51 -8.45 3.43
N TYR A 148 25.26 -9.44 3.94
CA TYR A 148 26.39 -9.25 4.83
C TYR A 148 27.71 -8.98 4.09
N GLY A 149 27.69 -8.88 2.75
CA GLY A 149 28.88 -8.62 1.95
C GLY A 149 29.90 -9.76 1.96
N MET A 150 29.46 -11.02 2.07
CA MET A 150 30.37 -12.18 2.17
C MET A 150 30.41 -13.02 0.89
N THR A 151 31.28 -12.66 -0.06
CA THR A 151 31.41 -13.37 -1.34
C THR A 151 31.46 -14.91 -1.21
N GLY A 152 30.66 -15.61 -2.01
CA GLY A 152 30.60 -17.08 -2.06
C GLY A 152 29.66 -17.77 -1.07
N LYS A 153 29.19 -17.06 -0.03
CA LYS A 153 28.31 -17.58 1.03
C LYS A 153 26.84 -17.23 0.79
N SER A 154 25.90 -18.01 1.33
CA SER A 154 24.50 -17.57 1.49
C SER A 154 24.36 -16.56 2.63
N ASP A 155 23.20 -15.90 2.70
CA ASP A 155 22.83 -15.08 3.85
C ASP A 155 22.89 -15.86 5.16
N ILE A 156 22.48 -17.13 5.20
CA ILE A 156 22.51 -17.96 6.43
C ILE A 156 23.94 -18.39 6.83
N GLU A 157 24.81 -18.72 5.88
CA GLU A 157 26.23 -18.97 6.14
C GLU A 157 26.93 -17.71 6.68
N ALA A 158 26.66 -16.56 6.06
CA ALA A 158 27.19 -15.28 6.47
C ALA A 158 26.65 -14.83 7.84
N TYR A 159 25.38 -15.09 8.13
CA TYR A 159 24.76 -14.82 9.42
C TYR A 159 25.42 -15.59 10.57
N LYS A 160 25.70 -16.89 10.38
CA LYS A 160 26.40 -17.72 11.38
C LYS A 160 27.79 -17.15 11.71
N LEU A 161 28.53 -16.67 10.71
CA LEU A 161 29.79 -15.95 10.91
C LEU A 161 29.58 -14.59 11.60
N GLN A 162 28.56 -13.84 11.21
CA GLN A 162 28.23 -12.56 11.84
C GLN A 162 27.88 -12.70 13.33
N LEU A 163 27.25 -13.80 13.75
CA LEU A 163 27.02 -14.11 15.17
C LEU A 163 28.34 -14.34 15.93
N PHE A 164 29.28 -15.09 15.35
CA PHE A 164 30.61 -15.27 15.92
C PHE A 164 31.36 -13.94 16.06
N PHE A 165 31.32 -13.07 15.04
CA PHE A 165 31.95 -11.74 15.12
C PHE A 165 31.25 -10.81 16.11
N ARG A 166 29.91 -10.82 16.20
CA ARG A 166 29.15 -10.10 17.24
C ARG A 166 29.50 -10.60 18.65
N TRP A 167 29.85 -11.88 18.82
CA TRP A 167 30.35 -12.42 20.09
C TRP A 167 31.79 -11.97 20.37
N LEU A 168 32.71 -12.07 19.41
CA LEU A 168 34.09 -11.57 19.55
C LEU A 168 34.12 -10.08 19.93
N GLN A 169 33.27 -9.25 19.31
CA GLN A 169 33.15 -7.82 19.61
C GLN A 169 32.71 -7.50 21.05
N LYS A 170 32.13 -8.47 21.79
CA LYS A 170 31.80 -8.29 23.21
C LYS A 170 33.02 -8.44 24.12
N LEU A 171 34.06 -9.16 23.69
CA LEU A 171 35.27 -9.42 24.48
C LEU A 171 36.03 -8.11 24.79
N ARG A 172 36.42 -7.92 26.05
CA ARG A 172 37.17 -6.72 26.50
C ARG A 172 38.45 -6.50 25.69
N LEU A 173 39.21 -7.58 25.44
CA LEU A 173 40.45 -7.52 24.66
C LEU A 173 40.20 -7.04 23.22
N PHE A 174 39.14 -7.53 22.56
CA PHE A 174 38.77 -7.07 21.22
C PHE A 174 38.41 -5.58 21.21
N LYS A 175 37.66 -5.11 22.22
CA LYS A 175 37.33 -3.67 22.36
C LYS A 175 38.56 -2.79 22.59
N LEU A 176 39.57 -3.27 23.32
CA LEU A 176 40.84 -2.57 23.53
C LEU A 176 41.65 -2.49 22.22
N ILE A 177 41.81 -3.62 21.53
CA ILE A 177 42.50 -3.69 20.23
C ILE A 177 41.80 -2.78 19.21
N ASN A 178 40.49 -2.91 19.03
CA ASN A 178 39.70 -2.15 18.06
C ASN A 178 39.73 -0.62 18.33
N ASN A 179 40.01 -0.19 19.57
CA ASN A 179 40.16 1.22 19.90
C ASN A 179 41.57 1.78 19.66
N SER A 180 42.59 0.91 19.55
CA SER A 180 43.99 1.30 19.30
C SER A 180 44.14 2.08 17.99
N ARG A 181 44.94 3.16 18.03
CA ARG A 181 45.31 3.91 16.83
C ARG A 181 46.12 3.05 15.85
N THR A 182 47.03 2.23 16.36
CA THR A 182 47.83 1.28 15.57
C THR A 182 46.93 0.30 14.81
N TYR A 183 45.92 -0.26 15.49
CA TYR A 183 44.96 -1.16 14.88
C TYR A 183 44.15 -0.48 13.77
N LYS A 184 43.66 0.74 14.01
CA LYS A 184 42.90 1.51 13.02
C LYS A 184 43.72 1.84 11.77
N VAL A 185 45.00 2.20 11.94
CA VAL A 185 45.92 2.44 10.82
C VAL A 185 46.20 1.13 10.05
N TYR A 186 46.53 0.05 10.76
CA TYR A 186 46.75 -1.26 10.16
C TYR A 186 45.54 -1.75 9.35
N SER A 187 44.35 -1.69 9.96
CA SER A 187 43.07 -2.05 9.33
C SER A 187 42.75 -1.19 8.11
N TYR A 188 43.00 0.13 8.14
CA TYR A 188 42.86 1.02 6.99
C TYR A 188 43.73 0.58 5.80
N TYR A 189 45.01 0.28 6.04
CA TYR A 189 45.91 -0.20 4.98
C TYR A 189 45.53 -1.60 4.49
N LEU A 190 45.13 -2.52 5.38
CA LEU A 190 44.63 -3.84 4.99
C LEU A 190 43.43 -3.74 4.03
N LEU A 191 42.45 -2.88 4.32
CA LEU A 191 41.27 -2.68 3.47
C LEU A 191 41.63 -2.04 2.13
N LYS A 192 42.59 -1.09 2.13
CA LYS A 192 43.09 -0.46 0.90
C LYS A 192 43.85 -1.47 0.01
N LEU A 193 44.51 -2.45 0.62
CA LEU A 193 45.27 -3.51 -0.07
C LEU A 193 44.42 -4.75 -0.40
N GLN A 194 43.28 -4.95 0.27
CA GLN A 194 42.37 -6.11 0.07
C GLN A 194 42.05 -6.40 -1.41
N PRO A 195 41.77 -5.41 -2.28
CA PRO A 195 41.47 -5.66 -3.70
C PRO A 195 42.64 -6.20 -4.53
N TYR A 196 43.87 -6.11 -4.01
CA TYR A 196 45.11 -6.55 -4.67
C TYR A 196 45.62 -7.88 -4.10
N ILE A 197 45.28 -8.19 -2.84
CA ILE A 197 45.72 -9.40 -2.14
C ILE A 197 44.78 -10.59 -2.40
N LEU A 198 43.46 -10.34 -2.50
CA LEU A 198 42.49 -11.40 -2.73
C LEU A 198 42.27 -11.62 -4.23
N PRO A 199 42.30 -12.87 -4.73
CA PRO A 199 41.88 -13.14 -6.09
C PRO A 199 40.40 -12.73 -6.27
N LYS A 200 40.09 -12.09 -7.40
CA LYS A 200 38.70 -11.88 -7.86
C LYS A 200 38.08 -13.25 -8.18
N GLY A 201 37.61 -13.94 -7.15
CA GLY A 201 37.01 -15.26 -7.27
C GLY A 201 35.82 -15.19 -8.23
N LYS A 202 35.80 -16.09 -9.23
CA LYS A 202 34.62 -16.31 -10.07
C LYS A 202 33.50 -16.86 -9.19
N THR A 203 32.65 -15.98 -8.65
CA THR A 203 31.47 -16.37 -7.88
C THR A 203 30.59 -17.24 -8.74
N ARG A 204 30.45 -18.52 -8.37
CA ARG A 204 29.42 -19.40 -8.95
C ARG A 204 28.06 -18.71 -8.78
N SER A 205 27.28 -18.68 -9.85
CA SER A 205 25.95 -18.04 -9.89
C SER A 205 24.95 -18.82 -9.02
N ARG A 206 25.03 -18.63 -7.69
CA ARG A 206 24.05 -19.09 -6.70
C ARG A 206 23.14 -17.93 -6.31
N PRO A 207 21.86 -18.18 -6.00
CA PRO A 207 21.05 -17.21 -5.28
C PRO A 207 21.58 -16.98 -3.84
N ARG A 208 21.22 -15.83 -3.24
CA ARG A 208 21.55 -15.43 -1.86
C ARG A 208 21.13 -16.48 -0.83
N MET A 209 20.00 -17.14 -1.08
CA MET A 209 19.57 -18.37 -0.41
C MET A 209 19.11 -19.37 -1.47
N LYS A 210 19.21 -20.66 -1.18
CA LYS A 210 18.44 -21.69 -1.89
C LYS A 210 17.08 -21.91 -1.22
N PRO A 211 16.09 -22.53 -1.91
CA PRO A 211 14.79 -22.85 -1.32
C PRO A 211 14.89 -23.68 -0.04
N GLU A 212 15.87 -24.59 0.02
CA GLU A 212 16.11 -25.45 1.19
C GLU A 212 16.69 -24.64 2.35
N GLU A 213 17.69 -23.79 2.08
CA GLU A 213 18.25 -22.85 3.08
C GLU A 213 17.18 -21.88 3.60
N PHE A 214 16.22 -21.50 2.77
CA PHE A 214 15.10 -20.63 3.15
C PHE A 214 14.07 -21.37 4.02
N ALA A 215 13.79 -22.64 3.73
CA ALA A 215 12.94 -23.50 4.56
C ALA A 215 13.52 -23.66 5.98
N ASP A 216 14.84 -23.86 6.09
CA ASP A 216 15.54 -23.94 7.39
C ASP A 216 15.32 -22.67 8.23
N VAL A 217 15.32 -21.48 7.62
CA VAL A 217 15.10 -20.21 8.34
C VAL A 217 13.62 -20.02 8.71
N LEU A 218 12.66 -20.52 7.91
CA LEU A 218 11.25 -20.57 8.32
C LEU A 218 11.04 -21.49 9.53
N GLU A 219 11.76 -22.60 9.63
CA GLU A 219 11.77 -23.47 10.82
C GLU A 219 12.34 -22.72 12.04
N MET A 220 13.46 -22.02 11.86
CA MET A 220 14.04 -21.17 12.90
C MET A 220 13.09 -20.06 13.37
N ILE A 221 12.29 -19.46 12.47
CA ILE A 221 11.26 -18.48 12.82
C ILE A 221 10.12 -19.13 13.60
N ASN A 222 9.68 -20.33 13.21
CA ASN A 222 8.67 -21.08 13.94
C ASN A 222 9.12 -21.35 15.40
N ASP A 223 10.36 -21.77 15.62
CA ASP A 223 10.86 -22.00 16.98
C ASP A 223 11.03 -20.70 17.77
N LEU A 224 11.53 -19.64 17.12
CA LEU A 224 11.62 -18.31 17.73
C LEU A 224 10.24 -17.76 18.16
N SER A 225 9.19 -18.09 17.41
CA SER A 225 7.82 -17.68 17.75
C SER A 225 7.24 -18.39 18.98
N LYS A 226 7.73 -19.60 19.28
CA LYS A 226 7.46 -20.31 20.55
C LYS A 226 8.29 -19.71 21.69
N GLU A 227 9.58 -19.48 21.46
CA GLU A 227 10.53 -18.87 22.42
C GLU A 227 10.04 -17.49 22.91
N GLN A 228 9.50 -16.68 21.99
CA GLN A 228 9.14 -15.28 22.24
C GLN A 228 7.63 -15.03 22.32
N ASN A 229 6.83 -16.10 22.28
CA ASN A 229 5.37 -16.11 22.42
C ASN A 229 4.64 -15.10 21.51
N PHE A 230 4.82 -15.23 20.19
CA PHE A 230 4.06 -14.49 19.18
C PHE A 230 3.43 -15.45 18.15
N LEU A 231 2.35 -15.01 17.51
CA LEU A 231 1.75 -15.70 16.37
C LEU A 231 2.48 -15.28 15.08
N PRO A 232 3.23 -16.17 14.41
CA PRO A 232 3.71 -15.90 13.06
C PRO A 232 2.55 -16.01 12.08
N ILE A 233 2.57 -15.18 11.04
CA ILE A 233 1.70 -15.29 9.86
C ILE A 233 2.58 -15.11 8.63
N LEU A 234 2.45 -15.98 7.63
CA LEU A 234 3.16 -15.83 6.36
C LEU A 234 2.27 -15.11 5.35
N ILE A 235 2.85 -14.18 4.59
CA ILE A 235 2.20 -13.47 3.50
C ILE A 235 2.95 -13.82 2.22
N THR A 236 2.23 -14.20 1.16
CA THR A 236 2.83 -14.33 -0.17
C THR A 236 3.22 -12.96 -0.71
N GLU A 237 4.51 -12.70 -0.93
CA GLU A 237 5.00 -11.43 -1.50
C GLU A 237 4.69 -11.38 -3.01
N PRO A 238 3.77 -10.52 -3.49
CA PRO A 238 3.29 -10.57 -4.86
C PRO A 238 4.23 -9.83 -5.82
N LEU A 239 4.24 -10.28 -7.08
CA LEU A 239 4.96 -9.65 -8.17
C LEU A 239 4.01 -9.09 -9.22
N ASN A 240 4.48 -8.13 -10.01
CA ASN A 240 3.81 -7.71 -11.23
C ASN A 240 3.63 -8.92 -12.15
N ARG A 241 2.39 -9.19 -12.57
CA ARG A 241 1.96 -10.39 -13.33
C ARG A 241 2.16 -11.73 -12.60
N THR A 242 2.20 -11.75 -11.26
CA THR A 242 2.08 -13.00 -10.50
C THR A 242 0.76 -13.73 -10.83
N ARG A 243 0.72 -15.05 -10.66
CA ARG A 243 -0.53 -15.83 -10.77
C ARG A 243 -1.04 -16.18 -9.38
N GLY A 244 -2.36 -16.24 -9.23
CA GLY A 244 -3.02 -16.63 -7.98
C GLY A 244 -2.53 -17.97 -7.43
N LEU A 245 -2.56 -18.11 -6.10
CA LEU A 245 -1.85 -19.18 -5.39
C LEU A 245 -2.30 -20.58 -5.84
N ASN A 246 -3.61 -20.78 -6.05
CA ASN A 246 -4.18 -22.05 -6.53
C ASN A 246 -3.65 -22.48 -7.91
N ASN A 247 -3.07 -21.57 -8.70
CA ASN A 247 -2.41 -21.89 -9.98
C ASN A 247 -0.95 -22.37 -9.78
N TYR A 248 -0.73 -23.29 -8.82
CA TYR A 248 0.55 -23.95 -8.47
C TYR A 248 1.29 -24.67 -9.62
N SER A 249 0.78 -24.60 -10.84
CA SER A 249 1.50 -24.89 -12.08
C SER A 249 2.93 -24.31 -12.09
N ASN A 250 3.84 -25.01 -12.79
CA ASN A 250 5.31 -24.81 -12.83
C ASN A 250 5.85 -23.43 -13.29
N ARG A 251 5.05 -22.36 -13.26
CA ARG A 251 5.40 -20.99 -13.67
C ARG A 251 5.52 -19.99 -12.50
N ASN A 252 4.93 -20.27 -11.33
CA ASN A 252 5.14 -19.44 -10.14
C ASN A 252 6.51 -19.73 -9.50
N HIS A 253 7.11 -18.73 -8.86
CA HIS A 253 8.47 -18.87 -8.33
C HIS A 253 8.54 -19.90 -7.20
N LYS A 254 9.58 -20.75 -7.24
CA LYS A 254 9.75 -21.93 -6.36
C LYS A 254 9.67 -21.66 -4.85
N TYR A 255 9.88 -20.42 -4.42
CA TYR A 255 9.79 -20.02 -3.02
C TYR A 255 8.35 -20.00 -2.49
N TYR A 256 7.34 -19.71 -3.31
CA TYR A 256 5.93 -19.77 -2.88
C TYR A 256 5.55 -21.19 -2.42
N LYS A 257 6.06 -22.22 -3.11
CA LYS A 257 5.89 -23.61 -2.71
C LYS A 257 6.50 -23.87 -1.32
N VAL A 258 7.72 -23.40 -1.07
CA VAL A 258 8.36 -23.55 0.26
C VAL A 258 7.60 -22.80 1.36
N ILE A 259 7.08 -21.60 1.07
CA ILE A 259 6.24 -20.83 2.00
C ILE A 259 4.96 -21.62 2.35
N ALA A 260 4.27 -22.19 1.35
CA ALA A 260 3.07 -23.00 1.56
C ALA A 260 3.35 -24.33 2.29
N GLU A 261 4.43 -25.02 1.95
CA GLU A 261 4.87 -26.24 2.62
C GLU A 261 5.23 -25.98 4.09
N ALA A 262 5.93 -24.87 4.38
CA ALA A 262 6.26 -24.46 5.75
C ALA A 262 5.01 -24.02 6.54
N ALA A 263 4.09 -23.27 5.93
CA ALA A 263 2.81 -22.89 6.53
C ALA A 263 2.04 -24.13 7.00
N ASN A 264 1.88 -25.11 6.12
CA ASN A 264 1.22 -26.38 6.45
C ASN A 264 2.01 -27.19 7.50
N LYS A 265 3.32 -27.40 7.30
CA LYS A 265 4.19 -28.18 8.22
C LYS A 265 4.14 -27.64 9.66
N PHE A 266 4.15 -26.33 9.83
CA PHE A 266 4.24 -25.67 11.13
C PHE A 266 2.90 -25.15 11.67
N GLN A 267 1.79 -25.41 10.96
CA GLN A 267 0.46 -24.89 11.29
C GLN A 267 0.47 -23.37 11.48
N ILE A 268 1.14 -22.67 10.56
CA ILE A 268 1.23 -21.21 10.50
C ILE A 268 0.22 -20.71 9.47
N GLN A 269 -0.57 -19.70 9.83
CA GLN A 269 -1.53 -19.07 8.92
C GLN A 269 -0.82 -18.48 7.70
N LEU A 270 -1.34 -18.77 6.51
CA LEU A 270 -0.88 -18.23 5.24
C LEU A 270 -1.94 -17.31 4.65
N ILE A 271 -1.52 -16.09 4.31
CA ILE A 271 -2.34 -15.10 3.61
C ILE A 271 -1.90 -15.05 2.16
N ASP A 272 -2.86 -15.27 1.26
CA ASP A 272 -2.65 -15.18 -0.18
C ASP A 272 -2.97 -13.78 -0.72
N THR A 273 -1.93 -13.06 -1.14
CA THR A 273 -2.07 -11.80 -1.89
C THR A 273 -1.92 -12.00 -3.40
N LEU A 274 -1.50 -13.18 -3.86
CA LEU A 274 -1.24 -13.45 -5.28
C LEU A 274 -2.54 -13.50 -6.08
N THR A 275 -3.59 -14.11 -5.53
CA THR A 275 -4.89 -14.25 -6.19
C THR A 275 -5.58 -12.89 -6.43
N PRO A 276 -5.79 -12.03 -5.41
CA PRO A 276 -6.43 -10.73 -5.64
C PRO A 276 -5.60 -9.78 -6.51
N ILE A 277 -4.26 -9.87 -6.48
CA ILE A 277 -3.39 -9.16 -7.43
C ILE A 277 -3.54 -9.71 -8.86
N TYR A 278 -3.67 -11.03 -9.03
CA TYR A 278 -3.87 -11.67 -10.34
C TYR A 278 -5.26 -11.40 -10.94
N GLU A 279 -6.28 -11.28 -10.11
CA GLU A 279 -7.63 -10.88 -10.52
C GLU A 279 -7.63 -9.43 -11.03
N ASN A 280 -6.87 -8.54 -10.38
CA ASN A 280 -6.70 -7.14 -10.77
C ASN A 280 -5.52 -6.89 -11.75
N ARG A 281 -4.91 -7.93 -12.33
CA ARG A 281 -3.67 -7.85 -13.15
C ARG A 281 -3.72 -6.88 -14.34
N ASP A 282 -4.92 -6.56 -14.83
CA ASP A 282 -5.15 -5.69 -15.98
C ASP A 282 -5.16 -4.20 -15.58
N SER A 283 -5.07 -3.90 -14.27
CA SER A 283 -4.84 -2.56 -13.70
C SER A 283 -3.35 -2.25 -13.51
N TRP A 284 -3.00 -0.97 -13.48
CA TRP A 284 -1.67 -0.54 -13.03
C TRP A 284 -1.56 -0.68 -11.50
N LEU A 285 -0.86 -1.72 -11.03
CA LEU A 285 -0.72 -2.06 -9.60
C LEU A 285 0.72 -1.97 -9.06
N PHE A 286 1.72 -1.81 -9.93
CA PHE A 286 3.14 -1.82 -9.58
C PHE A 286 3.89 -0.72 -10.34
N TYR A 287 4.82 -0.04 -9.66
CA TYR A 287 5.72 0.91 -10.31
C TYR A 287 6.81 0.21 -11.12
N ASP A 288 7.20 -1.01 -10.73
CA ASP A 288 8.14 -1.86 -11.46
C ASP A 288 7.69 -3.35 -11.47
N PHE A 289 8.61 -4.30 -11.31
CA PHE A 289 8.30 -5.73 -11.27
C PHE A 289 7.90 -6.26 -9.87
N ILE A 290 8.28 -5.56 -8.79
CA ILE A 290 8.15 -6.00 -7.40
C ILE A 290 7.44 -4.97 -6.52
N HIS A 291 7.64 -3.67 -6.76
CA HIS A 291 7.14 -2.60 -5.90
C HIS A 291 5.68 -2.21 -6.23
N PRO A 292 4.71 -2.49 -5.34
CA PRO A 292 3.32 -2.12 -5.57
C PRO A 292 3.14 -0.60 -5.51
N ASN A 293 2.15 -0.07 -6.25
CA ASN A 293 1.68 1.30 -6.07
C ASN A 293 0.62 1.37 -4.96
N GLU A 294 0.03 2.55 -4.74
CA GLU A 294 -1.00 2.76 -3.72
C GLU A 294 -2.16 1.75 -3.84
N ARG A 295 -2.64 1.50 -5.07
CA ARG A 295 -3.71 0.53 -5.35
C ARG A 295 -3.26 -0.92 -5.11
N GLY A 296 -2.05 -1.28 -5.51
CA GLY A 296 -1.47 -2.60 -5.22
C GLY A 296 -1.35 -2.84 -3.71
N HIS A 297 -0.90 -1.84 -2.96
CA HIS A 297 -0.86 -1.89 -1.49
C HIS A 297 -2.24 -1.94 -0.83
N GLN A 298 -3.26 -1.27 -1.40
CA GLN A 298 -4.64 -1.37 -0.92
C GLN A 298 -5.19 -2.79 -1.11
N ILE A 299 -5.00 -3.40 -2.28
CA ILE A 299 -5.40 -4.78 -2.55
C ILE A 299 -4.71 -5.76 -1.58
N ILE A 300 -3.41 -5.58 -1.33
CA ILE A 300 -2.66 -6.39 -0.35
C ILE A 300 -3.23 -6.19 1.07
N GLY A 301 -3.53 -4.97 1.47
CA GLY A 301 -4.11 -4.66 2.79
C GLY A 301 -5.49 -5.29 3.00
N ASN A 302 -6.37 -5.19 2.00
CA ASN A 302 -7.70 -5.82 1.99
C ASN A 302 -7.57 -7.35 2.10
N ALA A 303 -6.74 -7.97 1.26
CA ALA A 303 -6.50 -9.41 1.27
C ALA A 303 -5.98 -9.90 2.64
N ILE A 304 -5.10 -9.13 3.29
CA ILE A 304 -4.64 -9.42 4.65
C ILE A 304 -5.80 -9.33 5.64
N PHE A 305 -6.61 -8.27 5.62
CA PHE A 305 -7.72 -8.11 6.56
C PHE A 305 -8.76 -9.24 6.42
N GLU A 306 -9.22 -9.52 5.20
CA GLU A 306 -10.22 -10.55 4.90
C GLU A 306 -9.74 -11.93 5.39
N GLN A 307 -8.50 -12.28 5.05
CA GLN A 307 -7.94 -13.58 5.38
C GLN A 307 -7.39 -13.67 6.81
N LEU A 308 -7.20 -12.58 7.54
CA LEU A 308 -6.72 -12.64 8.93
C LEU A 308 -7.71 -13.37 9.84
N PHE A 309 -9.01 -13.17 9.61
CA PHE A 309 -10.10 -13.68 10.45
C PHE A 309 -10.96 -14.78 9.79
N ALA A 310 -10.89 -14.96 8.47
CA ALA A 310 -11.65 -15.98 7.75
C ALA A 310 -11.43 -17.38 8.34
N GLU A 311 -12.50 -18.14 8.58
CA GLU A 311 -12.42 -19.50 9.15
C GLU A 311 -11.56 -20.44 8.26
N SER A 312 -11.58 -20.25 6.94
CA SER A 312 -10.83 -21.04 5.95
C SER A 312 -9.32 -20.84 5.96
N SER A 313 -8.81 -19.77 6.58
CA SER A 313 -7.36 -19.52 6.69
C SER A 313 -6.78 -19.89 8.06
N GLN A 314 -7.64 -20.17 9.05
CA GLN A 314 -7.19 -20.43 10.42
C GLN A 314 -6.49 -21.78 10.54
N THR A 315 -5.47 -21.83 11.39
CA THR A 315 -4.86 -23.08 11.86
C THR A 315 -5.28 -23.31 13.32
N PRO A 316 -5.12 -24.53 13.88
CA PRO A 316 -5.37 -24.75 15.31
C PRO A 316 -4.60 -23.78 16.21
N ARG A 317 -3.40 -23.37 15.78
CA ARG A 317 -2.55 -22.40 16.46
C ARG A 317 -3.09 -20.97 16.42
N SER A 318 -3.62 -20.49 15.29
CA SER A 318 -4.24 -19.15 15.25
C SER A 318 -5.55 -19.12 16.02
N LEU A 319 -6.37 -20.19 15.94
CA LEU A 319 -7.60 -20.33 16.73
C LEU A 319 -7.32 -20.26 18.24
N GLU A 320 -6.29 -20.94 18.73
CA GLU A 320 -5.86 -20.89 20.13
C GLU A 320 -5.40 -19.48 20.53
N PHE A 321 -4.60 -18.81 19.69
CA PHE A 321 -4.18 -17.43 19.91
C PHE A 321 -5.38 -16.46 20.01
N TRP A 322 -6.31 -16.50 19.06
CA TRP A 322 -7.48 -15.62 19.04
C TRP A 322 -8.40 -15.86 20.25
N LYS A 323 -8.59 -17.13 20.63
CA LYS A 323 -9.29 -17.52 21.86
C LYS A 323 -8.59 -16.95 23.10
N GLY A 324 -7.27 -17.06 23.18
CA GLY A 324 -6.47 -16.48 24.28
C GLY A 324 -6.49 -14.95 24.35
N LYS A 325 -6.84 -14.27 23.24
CA LYS A 325 -7.07 -12.82 23.17
C LYS A 325 -8.55 -12.42 23.37
N ASN A 326 -9.46 -13.36 23.62
CA ASN A 326 -10.91 -13.15 23.67
C ASN A 326 -11.51 -12.53 22.39
N ILE A 327 -10.89 -12.77 21.23
CA ILE A 327 -11.34 -12.22 19.94
C ILE A 327 -12.36 -13.17 19.31
N ASN A 328 -13.55 -12.65 19.01
CA ASN A 328 -14.59 -13.42 18.35
C ASN A 328 -14.40 -13.40 16.83
N LEU A 329 -13.91 -14.50 16.26
CA LEU A 329 -13.71 -14.63 14.80
C LEU A 329 -15.02 -14.55 14.00
N LYS A 330 -16.17 -14.89 14.60
CA LYS A 330 -17.49 -14.73 13.97
C LYS A 330 -17.96 -13.27 13.91
N GLN A 331 -17.32 -12.37 14.64
CA GLN A 331 -17.46 -10.92 14.51
C GLN A 331 -16.36 -10.34 13.60
N ALA A 332 -16.26 -10.81 12.37
CA ALA A 332 -15.66 -10.04 11.27
C ALA A 332 -16.18 -10.50 9.92
N SER A 333 -17.24 -9.84 9.45
CA SER A 333 -17.34 -9.49 8.05
C SER A 333 -17.33 -7.97 7.94
N PHE A 334 -16.84 -7.45 6.82
CA PHE A 334 -17.08 -6.06 6.46
C PHE A 334 -18.59 -5.83 6.41
N LYS A 335 -19.17 -5.18 7.43
CA LYS A 335 -20.46 -4.54 7.24
C LYS A 335 -20.24 -3.39 6.25
N ASN A 336 -20.95 -3.45 5.14
CA ASN A 336 -21.06 -2.46 4.06
C ASN A 336 -20.18 -2.72 2.82
N GLU A 337 -20.37 -3.87 2.15
CA GLU A 337 -20.64 -3.89 0.70
C GLU A 337 -21.33 -5.21 0.32
N ILE A 338 -22.21 -5.20 -0.69
CA ILE A 338 -22.82 -6.40 -1.29
C ILE A 338 -22.77 -6.23 -2.81
N GLN A 339 -21.75 -6.80 -3.45
CA GLN A 339 -21.73 -7.01 -4.90
C GLN A 339 -22.30 -8.39 -5.21
N ILE A 340 -23.24 -8.47 -6.17
CA ILE A 340 -23.85 -9.73 -6.59
C ILE A 340 -23.66 -9.86 -8.10
N GLN A 341 -22.61 -10.57 -8.48
CA GLN A 341 -22.36 -10.94 -9.87
C GLN A 341 -23.14 -12.23 -10.19
N LEU A 342 -24.21 -12.10 -10.98
CA LEU A 342 -25.09 -13.22 -11.34
C LEU A 342 -24.54 -13.91 -12.61
N ASP A 343 -24.03 -15.15 -12.49
CA ASP A 343 -23.63 -15.94 -13.67
C ASP A 343 -24.88 -16.38 -14.48
N LYS A 344 -24.72 -16.42 -15.80
CA LYS A 344 -25.74 -16.73 -16.81
C LYS A 344 -26.44 -18.08 -16.60
N ARG A 345 -25.88 -18.96 -15.76
CA ARG A 345 -26.40 -20.30 -15.46
C ARG A 345 -27.37 -20.35 -14.28
N GLU A 346 -27.35 -19.34 -13.41
CA GLU A 346 -28.12 -19.34 -12.15
C GLU A 346 -29.43 -18.54 -12.22
N LEU A 347 -29.62 -17.75 -13.28
CA LEU A 347 -30.80 -16.93 -13.56
C LEU A 347 -32.04 -17.75 -13.98
N LYS A 348 -32.46 -18.73 -13.17
CA LYS A 348 -33.71 -19.50 -13.33
C LYS A 348 -34.90 -18.90 -12.58
N GLN A 349 -34.69 -17.86 -11.78
CA GLN A 349 -35.71 -17.21 -10.96
C GLN A 349 -35.95 -15.78 -11.44
N THR A 350 -37.22 -15.34 -11.43
CA THR A 350 -37.67 -14.01 -11.87
C THR A 350 -37.67 -12.97 -10.74
N GLN A 351 -37.37 -13.38 -9.51
CA GLN A 351 -37.43 -12.56 -8.31
C GLN A 351 -36.20 -12.83 -7.43
N TYR A 352 -35.61 -11.75 -6.90
CA TYR A 352 -34.49 -11.81 -5.96
C TYR A 352 -34.79 -10.92 -4.77
N LYS A 353 -34.52 -11.42 -3.56
CA LYS A 353 -34.84 -10.73 -2.30
C LYS A 353 -33.58 -10.33 -1.56
N PHE A 354 -33.48 -9.06 -1.18
CA PHE A 354 -32.31 -8.50 -0.52
C PHE A 354 -32.72 -7.84 0.80
N ASN A 355 -32.04 -8.20 1.88
CA ASN A 355 -32.23 -7.59 3.19
C ASN A 355 -31.04 -6.66 3.45
N LEU A 356 -31.23 -5.34 3.29
CA LEU A 356 -30.21 -4.35 3.61
C LEU A 356 -30.53 -3.66 4.94
N ASN A 357 -29.47 -3.38 5.71
CA ASN A 357 -29.53 -2.78 7.04
C ASN A 357 -28.64 -1.54 7.04
N PHE A 358 -29.21 -0.38 7.35
CA PHE A 358 -28.58 0.93 7.21
C PHE A 358 -28.60 1.65 8.58
N PRO A 359 -27.72 1.24 9.53
CA PRO A 359 -27.85 1.59 10.95
C PRO A 359 -27.62 3.07 11.29
N PHE A 360 -27.28 3.90 10.31
CA PHE A 360 -26.92 5.32 10.42
C PHE A 360 -28.01 6.25 9.82
N LEU A 361 -29.01 5.73 9.08
CA LEU A 361 -30.06 6.56 8.45
C LEU A 361 -31.01 7.16 9.50
N ASN A 362 -30.71 8.39 9.94
CA ASN A 362 -31.54 9.14 10.88
C ASN A 362 -32.15 10.40 10.26
N LYS A 363 -33.37 10.20 9.73
CA LYS A 363 -34.36 11.19 9.26
C LYS A 363 -34.07 11.91 7.93
N ASN A 364 -35.09 11.81 7.07
CA ASN A 364 -35.38 12.57 5.85
C ASN A 364 -34.53 12.29 4.60
N ARG A 365 -35.07 11.35 3.81
CA ARG A 365 -34.97 11.24 2.33
C ARG A 365 -33.61 10.80 1.80
N ALA A 366 -33.42 9.48 1.78
CA ALA A 366 -32.54 8.82 0.83
C ALA A 366 -33.37 8.10 -0.25
N SER A 367 -32.85 7.99 -1.47
CA SER A 367 -33.37 7.11 -2.51
C SER A 367 -32.43 5.92 -2.68
N LEU A 368 -32.97 4.70 -2.62
CA LEU A 368 -32.29 3.49 -3.09
C LEU A 368 -32.52 3.34 -4.58
N ILE A 369 -31.47 3.11 -5.36
CA ILE A 369 -31.54 2.96 -6.82
C ILE A 369 -30.90 1.64 -7.22
N ALA A 370 -31.62 0.79 -7.94
CA ALA A 370 -31.05 -0.41 -8.56
C ALA A 370 -30.80 -0.18 -10.06
N MET A 371 -29.60 -0.53 -10.49
CA MET A 371 -29.09 -0.33 -11.85
C MET A 371 -28.75 -1.70 -12.45
N LEU A 372 -29.28 -2.02 -13.63
CA LEU A 372 -28.99 -3.25 -14.37
C LEU A 372 -28.31 -2.87 -15.69
N ASN A 373 -27.08 -3.33 -15.93
CA ASN A 373 -26.28 -2.90 -17.08
C ASN A 373 -26.29 -1.36 -17.26
N GLN A 374 -26.03 -0.62 -16.18
CA GLN A 374 -26.07 0.86 -16.13
C GLN A 374 -27.45 1.51 -16.38
N ASN A 375 -28.52 0.76 -16.60
CA ASN A 375 -29.88 1.29 -16.72
C ASN A 375 -30.59 1.24 -15.36
N LYS A 376 -31.18 2.35 -14.91
CA LYS A 376 -32.02 2.38 -13.72
C LYS A 376 -33.27 1.53 -13.94
N ILE A 377 -33.42 0.46 -13.16
CA ILE A 377 -34.59 -0.42 -13.19
C ILE A 377 -35.55 -0.17 -12.01
N PHE A 378 -35.06 0.43 -10.92
CA PHE A 378 -35.83 0.65 -9.70
C PHE A 378 -35.32 1.90 -8.96
N GLU A 379 -36.23 2.66 -8.34
CA GLU A 379 -35.90 3.66 -7.32
C GLU A 379 -36.99 3.66 -6.23
N GLU A 380 -36.57 3.62 -4.96
CA GLU A 380 -37.47 3.68 -3.80
C GLU A 380 -36.96 4.70 -2.77
N LYS A 381 -37.87 5.51 -2.22
CA LYS A 381 -37.53 6.50 -1.18
C LYS A 381 -37.57 5.87 0.21
N ILE A 382 -36.40 5.77 0.84
CA ILE A 382 -36.21 5.19 2.17
C ILE A 382 -36.65 6.18 3.26
N SER A 383 -37.37 5.66 4.26
CA SER A 383 -37.77 6.39 5.47
C SER A 383 -37.43 5.71 6.80
N SER A 384 -36.83 4.51 6.78
CA SER A 384 -36.53 3.68 7.97
C SER A 384 -35.13 3.04 7.95
N GLN A 385 -34.61 2.71 9.13
CA GLN A 385 -33.24 2.19 9.35
C GLN A 385 -33.01 0.73 8.89
N ASN A 386 -34.07 -0.03 8.68
CA ASN A 386 -34.04 -1.39 8.13
C ASN A 386 -35.13 -1.51 7.06
N LEU A 387 -34.76 -1.99 5.88
CA LEU A 387 -35.70 -2.30 4.80
C LEU A 387 -35.35 -3.65 4.16
N PRO A 388 -36.16 -4.70 4.39
CA PRO A 388 -36.25 -5.79 3.43
C PRO A 388 -36.98 -5.24 2.19
N PHE A 389 -36.31 -5.20 1.04
CA PHE A 389 -36.95 -4.87 -0.23
C PHE A 389 -36.80 -6.03 -1.21
N GLU A 390 -37.77 -6.16 -2.11
CA GLU A 390 -37.91 -7.33 -2.98
C GLU A 390 -37.83 -6.88 -4.43
N LEU A 391 -36.72 -7.23 -5.11
CA LEU A 391 -36.48 -6.82 -6.48
C LEU A 391 -37.02 -7.91 -7.42
N SER A 392 -38.25 -7.70 -7.91
CA SER A 392 -38.80 -8.48 -9.01
C SER A 392 -38.35 -7.86 -10.34
N VAL A 393 -37.67 -8.64 -11.19
CA VAL A 393 -37.19 -8.18 -12.51
C VAL A 393 -37.93 -8.95 -13.60
N ASP A 394 -38.95 -8.32 -14.18
CA ASP A 394 -39.76 -8.93 -15.23
C ASP A 394 -39.10 -8.77 -16.61
N PHE A 395 -38.54 -9.87 -17.10
CA PHE A 395 -37.94 -9.96 -18.43
C PHE A 395 -39.01 -10.26 -19.50
N ASN A 396 -39.99 -9.36 -19.66
CA ASN A 396 -41.13 -9.50 -20.57
C ASN A 396 -40.72 -9.76 -22.04
N GLY A 397 -40.69 -11.04 -22.43
CA GLY A 397 -40.68 -11.54 -23.82
C GLY A 397 -39.49 -11.15 -24.71
N LYS A 398 -38.55 -10.33 -24.24
CA LYS A 398 -37.43 -9.81 -25.06
C LYS A 398 -36.25 -10.77 -25.05
N LYS A 399 -35.65 -10.95 -26.24
CA LYS A 399 -34.41 -11.71 -26.44
C LYS A 399 -33.30 -11.04 -25.61
N LEU A 400 -32.87 -11.72 -24.53
CA LEU A 400 -31.96 -11.15 -23.54
C LEU A 400 -30.58 -10.83 -24.15
N LEU A 401 -30.21 -9.55 -24.11
CA LEU A 401 -28.82 -9.12 -24.20
C LEU A 401 -28.05 -9.63 -22.96
N PRO A 402 -26.72 -9.83 -23.02
CA PRO A 402 -25.95 -10.25 -21.85
C PRO A 402 -26.11 -9.26 -20.69
N ILE A 403 -26.45 -9.79 -19.51
CA ILE A 403 -26.49 -9.07 -18.25
C ILE A 403 -25.13 -9.26 -17.58
N ASN A 404 -24.45 -8.16 -17.30
CA ASN A 404 -23.08 -8.14 -16.81
C ASN A 404 -22.97 -7.61 -15.38
N GLU A 405 -23.89 -6.76 -14.93
CA GLU A 405 -23.81 -6.10 -13.62
C GLU A 405 -25.19 -5.69 -13.06
N LEU A 406 -25.40 -5.91 -11.76
CA LEU A 406 -26.46 -5.33 -10.94
C LEU A 406 -25.80 -4.47 -9.85
N THR A 407 -26.01 -3.16 -9.87
CA THR A 407 -25.45 -2.20 -8.90
C THR A 407 -26.57 -1.60 -8.06
N ILE A 408 -26.39 -1.52 -6.74
CA ILE A 408 -27.32 -0.84 -5.83
C ILE A 408 -26.65 0.42 -5.29
N LYS A 409 -27.30 1.58 -5.44
CA LYS A 409 -26.80 2.89 -5.00
C LYS A 409 -27.73 3.52 -3.98
N LEU A 410 -27.16 4.22 -3.01
CA LEU A 410 -27.87 5.06 -2.05
C LEU A 410 -27.59 6.53 -2.39
N ASN A 411 -28.63 7.28 -2.73
CA ASN A 411 -28.54 8.73 -2.97
C ASN A 411 -29.17 9.48 -1.79
N LEU A 412 -28.50 10.51 -1.29
CA LEU A 412 -29.03 11.43 -0.28
C LEU A 412 -29.74 12.61 -0.98
N ASP A 413 -31.03 12.82 -0.70
CA ASP A 413 -31.88 13.84 -1.35
C ASP A 413 -31.73 15.20 -0.61
N THR A 414 -30.51 15.74 -0.59
CA THR A 414 -30.15 17.00 0.08
C THR A 414 -29.66 18.05 -0.92
N ASN A 415 -30.46 19.11 -1.13
CA ASN A 415 -29.91 20.39 -1.60
C ASN A 415 -29.04 20.95 -0.48
N LEU A 416 -27.73 20.95 -0.68
CA LEU A 416 -26.77 21.50 0.26
C LEU A 416 -26.58 22.99 -0.07
N ASN A 417 -26.65 23.86 0.95
CA ASN A 417 -26.33 25.27 0.76
C ASN A 417 -24.82 25.39 0.48
N PRO A 418 -24.40 25.97 -0.67
CA PRO A 418 -22.99 26.15 -0.99
C PRO A 418 -22.28 27.06 0.03
N GLN A 419 -21.13 26.63 0.57
CA GLN A 419 -20.45 27.32 1.68
C GLN A 419 -18.97 27.62 1.43
N PHE A 420 -18.26 26.85 0.59
CA PHE A 420 -16.80 26.91 0.52
C PHE A 420 -16.28 27.50 -0.79
N LYS A 421 -15.78 28.74 -0.75
CA LYS A 421 -15.41 29.54 -1.94
C LYS A 421 -14.36 28.83 -2.83
N ILE A 422 -14.60 28.79 -4.14
CA ILE A 422 -13.68 28.24 -5.14
C ILE A 422 -12.76 29.34 -5.68
N GLY A 423 -11.45 29.20 -5.46
CA GLY A 423 -10.45 30.16 -5.93
C GLY A 423 -10.71 31.58 -5.42
N SER A 424 -10.67 32.56 -6.32
CA SER A 424 -11.09 33.95 -6.05
C SER A 424 -12.49 34.27 -6.58
N SER A 425 -13.27 33.25 -6.98
CA SER A 425 -14.56 33.38 -7.65
C SER A 425 -15.77 33.34 -6.72
N ASP A 426 -16.92 33.83 -7.15
CA ASP A 426 -18.16 33.79 -6.37
C ASP A 426 -18.94 32.45 -6.47
N TYR A 427 -18.25 31.38 -6.85
CA TYR A 427 -18.77 30.01 -6.75
C TYR A 427 -18.29 29.35 -5.45
N TYR A 428 -19.13 28.48 -4.92
CA TYR A 428 -18.92 27.82 -3.64
C TYR A 428 -19.17 26.32 -3.79
N SER A 429 -18.36 25.49 -3.13
CA SER A 429 -18.66 24.08 -2.95
C SER A 429 -19.70 23.88 -1.84
N PRO A 430 -20.69 22.99 -2.04
CA PRO A 430 -21.56 22.51 -0.98
C PRO A 430 -20.89 21.49 -0.05
N VAL A 431 -19.75 20.92 -0.44
CA VAL A 431 -19.05 19.85 0.27
C VAL A 431 -17.57 20.16 0.44
N TYR A 432 -16.95 19.55 1.46
CA TYR A 432 -15.51 19.57 1.63
C TYR A 432 -14.81 18.96 0.40
N ILE A 433 -13.79 19.64 -0.13
CA ILE A 433 -12.93 19.11 -1.20
C ILE A 433 -11.48 19.14 -0.71
N LYS A 434 -10.78 18.02 -0.79
CA LYS A 434 -9.32 17.95 -0.70
C LYS A 434 -8.77 17.51 -2.03
N ALA A 435 -7.75 18.18 -2.53
CA ALA A 435 -7.08 17.76 -3.76
C ALA A 435 -5.55 17.85 -3.60
N VAL A 436 -4.87 16.84 -4.13
CA VAL A 436 -3.43 16.62 -4.01
C VAL A 436 -2.87 16.30 -5.38
N SER A 437 -1.75 16.93 -5.73
CA SER A 437 -0.94 16.58 -6.90
C SER A 437 0.53 16.42 -6.49
N GLY A 438 1.15 15.34 -6.96
CA GLY A 438 2.53 14.99 -6.66
C GLY A 438 3.28 14.49 -7.90
N GLY A 439 4.19 15.31 -8.40
CA GLY A 439 5.16 14.98 -9.44
C GLY A 439 6.30 14.06 -8.98
N LYS A 440 7.44 14.10 -9.68
CA LYS A 440 8.53 13.09 -9.52
C LYS A 440 9.22 13.06 -8.16
N GLY A 441 9.28 14.19 -7.44
CA GLY A 441 9.78 14.22 -6.07
C GLY A 441 8.76 13.78 -5.01
N HIS A 442 7.49 13.61 -5.40
CA HIS A 442 6.34 13.72 -4.48
C HIS A 442 5.32 12.58 -4.64
N GLY A 443 5.82 11.39 -4.95
CA GLY A 443 5.06 10.14 -4.85
C GLY A 443 4.24 9.74 -6.07
N TRP A 444 4.29 10.50 -7.17
CA TRP A 444 3.52 10.19 -8.38
C TRP A 444 2.04 9.96 -8.06
N THR A 445 1.43 10.93 -7.38
CA THR A 445 0.13 10.78 -6.74
C THR A 445 -0.82 11.88 -7.19
N SER A 446 -2.08 11.51 -7.36
CA SER A 446 -3.21 12.41 -7.55
C SER A 446 -4.31 11.91 -6.63
N GLN A 447 -4.66 12.72 -5.63
CA GLN A 447 -5.77 12.42 -4.73
C GLN A 447 -6.81 13.53 -4.84
N VAL A 448 -8.08 13.18 -5.08
CA VAL A 448 -9.20 14.11 -4.96
C VAL A 448 -10.21 13.48 -4.04
N GLN A 449 -10.38 14.05 -2.85
CA GLN A 449 -11.42 13.69 -1.92
C GLN A 449 -12.58 14.67 -2.02
N VAL A 450 -13.80 14.14 -2.08
CA VAL A 450 -15.05 14.92 -2.05
C VAL A 450 -15.86 14.39 -0.88
N ALA A 451 -16.27 15.29 0.02
CA ALA A 451 -16.85 14.92 1.32
C ALA A 451 -15.97 13.94 2.14
N GLN A 452 -14.64 14.08 2.03
CA GLN A 452 -13.59 13.20 2.61
C GLN A 452 -13.44 11.80 1.96
N LEU A 453 -14.29 11.46 0.99
CA LEU A 453 -14.24 10.21 0.24
C LEU A 453 -13.26 10.32 -0.92
N ASN A 454 -12.33 9.37 -1.11
CA ASN A 454 -11.40 9.45 -2.24
C ASN A 454 -12.07 9.07 -3.56
N THR A 455 -12.00 9.97 -4.55
CA THR A 455 -12.78 9.91 -5.80
C THR A 455 -11.92 10.01 -7.06
N SER A 456 -10.67 10.47 -6.96
CA SER A 456 -9.74 10.40 -8.09
C SER A 456 -9.30 8.94 -8.33
N PRO A 457 -9.17 8.50 -9.59
CA PRO A 457 -8.71 7.15 -9.89
C PRO A 457 -7.21 6.93 -9.67
N ASN A 458 -6.45 7.98 -9.31
CA ASN A 458 -5.00 8.03 -9.12
C ASN A 458 -4.21 7.27 -10.21
N GLN A 459 -4.48 7.61 -11.46
CA GLN A 459 -3.77 7.07 -12.63
C GLN A 459 -2.70 8.06 -13.11
N ARG A 460 -1.69 7.58 -13.86
CA ARG A 460 -0.71 8.44 -14.52
C ARG A 460 -1.40 9.47 -15.42
N GLY A 461 -0.92 10.71 -15.39
CA GLY A 461 -1.44 11.81 -16.19
C GLY A 461 -2.42 12.70 -15.43
N TYR A 462 -3.34 13.33 -16.16
CA TYR A 462 -4.38 14.20 -15.58
C TYR A 462 -5.50 13.34 -15.02
N ASN A 463 -5.85 13.57 -13.76
CA ASN A 463 -7.00 12.99 -13.10
C ASN A 463 -8.02 14.12 -12.91
N ILE A 464 -9.27 13.88 -13.29
CA ILE A 464 -10.31 14.89 -13.24
C ILE A 464 -11.53 14.35 -12.51
N VAL A 465 -12.02 15.11 -11.53
CA VAL A 465 -13.27 14.82 -10.82
C VAL A 465 -14.21 16.00 -11.05
N SER A 466 -15.43 15.67 -11.46
CA SER A 466 -16.52 16.63 -11.65
C SER A 466 -17.58 16.44 -10.58
N ILE A 467 -17.98 17.53 -9.95
CA ILE A 467 -18.83 17.55 -8.75
C ILE A 467 -20.03 18.46 -9.03
N ASP A 468 -21.22 18.00 -8.69
CA ASP A 468 -22.45 18.79 -8.80
C ASP A 468 -22.41 19.95 -7.80
N SER A 469 -22.59 21.18 -8.29
CA SER A 469 -22.42 22.41 -7.52
C SER A 469 -23.56 22.67 -6.51
N LYS A 470 -24.66 21.91 -6.55
CA LYS A 470 -25.82 22.05 -5.65
C LYS A 470 -25.92 20.93 -4.63
N THR A 471 -25.55 19.71 -5.03
CA THR A 471 -25.71 18.50 -4.22
C THR A 471 -24.39 17.94 -3.70
N GLY A 472 -23.25 18.37 -4.26
CA GLY A 472 -21.92 17.85 -3.89
C GLY A 472 -21.63 16.44 -4.39
N ASN A 473 -22.55 15.84 -5.15
CA ASN A 473 -22.39 14.50 -5.71
C ASN A 473 -21.30 14.50 -6.78
N VAL A 474 -20.49 13.43 -6.83
CA VAL A 474 -19.55 13.20 -7.93
C VAL A 474 -20.35 12.79 -9.18
N LEU A 475 -20.25 13.60 -10.22
CA LEU A 475 -20.94 13.40 -11.50
C LEU A 475 -20.17 12.46 -12.42
N SER A 476 -18.85 12.64 -12.50
CA SER A 476 -17.94 11.78 -13.25
C SER A 476 -16.50 11.91 -12.75
N THR A 477 -15.74 10.83 -12.92
CA THR A 477 -14.31 10.73 -12.66
C THR A 477 -13.62 10.27 -13.94
N ALA A 478 -12.58 10.98 -14.38
CA ALA A 478 -11.84 10.66 -15.60
C ALA A 478 -10.33 10.69 -15.34
N PHE A 479 -9.57 10.02 -16.20
CA PHE A 479 -8.13 10.21 -16.28
C PHE A 479 -7.65 10.19 -17.73
N PHE A 480 -6.55 10.88 -17.98
CA PHE A 480 -5.95 11.06 -19.30
C PHE A 480 -4.44 10.84 -19.17
N ASP A 481 -3.99 9.64 -19.56
CA ASP A 481 -2.57 9.26 -19.53
C ASP A 481 -1.85 9.89 -20.72
N ILE A 482 -1.56 11.18 -20.61
CA ILE A 482 -0.83 11.97 -21.62
C ILE A 482 0.59 11.43 -21.86
N PHE A 483 1.16 10.65 -20.94
CA PHE A 483 2.46 10.00 -21.13
C PHE A 483 2.36 8.69 -21.94
N GLY A 484 1.31 7.89 -21.71
CA GLY A 484 1.19 6.52 -22.22
C GLY A 484 0.15 6.27 -23.31
N ASP A 485 -0.79 7.18 -23.53
CA ASP A 485 -1.84 7.09 -24.56
C ASP A 485 -1.85 8.37 -25.39
N GLU A 486 -1.37 8.26 -26.64
CA GLU A 486 -1.30 9.36 -27.62
C GLU A 486 -2.67 10.01 -27.89
N THR A 487 -3.77 9.26 -27.72
CA THR A 487 -5.13 9.77 -27.92
C THR A 487 -5.66 10.58 -26.72
N SER A 488 -4.97 10.56 -25.57
CA SER A 488 -5.40 11.25 -24.34
C SER A 488 -5.59 12.75 -24.51
N ASN A 489 -4.81 13.42 -25.38
CA ASN A 489 -4.96 14.85 -25.64
C ASN A 489 -6.33 15.19 -26.23
N ALA A 490 -6.75 14.44 -27.27
CA ALA A 490 -8.05 14.64 -27.92
C ALA A 490 -9.21 14.28 -26.99
N LYS A 491 -9.09 13.18 -26.22
CA LYS A 491 -10.08 12.78 -25.21
C LYS A 491 -10.24 13.83 -24.11
N LEU A 492 -9.14 14.47 -23.69
CA LEU A 492 -9.17 15.55 -22.71
C LEU A 492 -9.87 16.79 -23.27
N GLU A 493 -9.57 17.17 -24.53
CA GLU A 493 -10.26 18.29 -25.19
C GLU A 493 -11.78 18.03 -25.31
N GLU A 494 -12.17 16.84 -25.76
CA GLU A 494 -13.57 16.41 -25.87
C GLU A 494 -14.29 16.45 -24.50
N TYR A 495 -13.62 15.96 -23.44
CA TYR A 495 -14.14 16.01 -22.07
C TYR A 495 -14.43 17.44 -21.62
N PHE A 496 -13.51 18.39 -21.82
CA PHE A 496 -13.75 19.79 -21.46
C PHE A 496 -14.81 20.46 -22.36
N LEU A 497 -14.85 20.14 -23.65
CA LEU A 497 -15.88 20.64 -24.56
C LEU A 497 -17.29 20.15 -24.19
N SER A 498 -17.41 18.95 -23.62
CA SER A 498 -18.71 18.39 -23.19
C SER A 498 -19.45 19.29 -22.19
N PHE A 499 -18.73 20.03 -21.35
CA PHE A 499 -19.33 20.95 -20.37
C PHE A 499 -20.04 22.15 -21.00
N LYS A 500 -19.66 22.58 -22.22
CA LYS A 500 -20.35 23.68 -22.93
C LYS A 500 -21.77 23.31 -23.37
N ASN A 501 -22.01 22.03 -23.64
CA ASN A 501 -23.28 21.52 -24.16
C ASN A 501 -24.10 20.76 -23.10
N SER A 502 -23.61 20.69 -21.86
CA SER A 502 -24.24 19.94 -20.77
C SER A 502 -25.43 20.69 -20.17
N LYS A 503 -26.48 19.96 -19.79
CA LYS A 503 -27.60 20.48 -18.99
C LYS A 503 -27.26 20.63 -17.50
N ILE A 504 -26.06 20.20 -17.08
CA ILE A 504 -25.59 20.30 -15.70
C ILE A 504 -25.13 21.74 -15.44
N GLU A 505 -25.80 22.45 -14.54
CA GLU A 505 -25.44 23.83 -14.20
C GLU A 505 -24.09 23.88 -13.47
N LYS A 506 -23.04 24.23 -14.22
CA LYS A 506 -21.75 24.71 -13.70
C LYS A 506 -21.15 23.79 -12.62
N PRO A 507 -20.77 22.55 -12.97
CA PRO A 507 -20.12 21.63 -12.03
C PRO A 507 -18.77 22.17 -11.57
N ILE A 508 -18.35 21.78 -10.37
CA ILE A 508 -17.00 22.07 -9.86
C ILE A 508 -16.07 21.00 -10.43
N ILE A 509 -14.99 21.43 -11.08
CA ILE A 509 -14.02 20.57 -11.75
C ILE A 509 -12.69 20.65 -11.00
N VAL A 510 -12.25 19.51 -10.47
CA VAL A 510 -10.93 19.33 -9.85
C VAL A 510 -10.03 18.59 -10.84
N VAL A 511 -8.92 19.20 -11.23
CA VAL A 511 -7.89 18.63 -12.11
C VAL A 511 -6.59 18.49 -11.31
N SER A 512 -6.03 17.29 -11.22
CA SER A 512 -4.75 17.03 -10.56
C SER A 512 -3.86 16.13 -11.41
N VAL A 513 -2.56 16.43 -11.47
CA VAL A 513 -1.59 15.58 -12.19
C VAL A 513 -0.97 14.56 -11.26
N SER A 514 -0.89 13.31 -11.71
CA SER A 514 -0.05 12.25 -11.14
C SER A 514 1.06 11.88 -12.11
N THR A 515 2.26 11.65 -11.59
CA THR A 515 3.44 11.21 -12.33
C THR A 515 4.00 12.26 -13.29
N ASP A 516 3.33 12.48 -14.43
CA ASP A 516 3.73 13.40 -15.49
C ASP A 516 2.51 13.87 -16.30
N GLY A 517 2.44 15.18 -16.56
CA GLY A 517 1.40 15.80 -17.39
C GLY A 517 1.94 16.51 -18.64
N PHE A 518 3.18 16.22 -19.06
CA PHE A 518 3.93 17.06 -20.00
C PHE A 518 4.45 16.35 -21.25
N HIS A 519 4.98 15.13 -21.17
CA HIS A 519 5.91 14.64 -22.22
C HIS A 519 5.30 14.56 -23.63
N ASN A 520 4.00 14.24 -23.76
CA ASN A 520 3.25 14.33 -25.02
C ASN A 520 2.07 15.31 -24.93
N ALA A 521 2.15 16.31 -24.04
CA ALA A 521 1.07 17.26 -23.82
C ALA A 521 0.96 18.29 -24.94
N ASN A 522 -0.24 18.46 -25.48
CA ASN A 522 -0.55 19.57 -26.37
C ASN A 522 -0.88 20.81 -25.52
N ALA A 523 0.09 21.73 -25.39
CA ALA A 523 -0.04 22.94 -24.59
C ALA A 523 -1.19 23.88 -25.06
N GLU A 524 -1.57 23.87 -26.33
CA GLU A 524 -2.70 24.65 -26.82
C GLU A 524 -4.03 24.08 -26.32
N ILE A 525 -4.19 22.75 -26.40
CA ILE A 525 -5.36 22.03 -25.86
C ILE A 525 -5.47 22.26 -24.36
N LEU A 526 -4.38 22.07 -23.60
CA LEU A 526 -4.38 22.30 -22.15
C LEU A 526 -4.73 23.74 -21.78
N SER A 527 -4.11 24.73 -22.45
CA SER A 527 -4.38 26.14 -22.21
C SER A 527 -5.84 26.51 -22.47
N LYS A 528 -6.43 26.03 -23.58
CA LYS A 528 -7.86 26.20 -23.89
C LYS A 528 -8.75 25.49 -22.87
N SER A 529 -8.42 24.28 -22.47
CA SER A 529 -9.21 23.46 -21.52
C SER A 529 -9.23 24.07 -20.11
N PHE A 530 -8.08 24.49 -19.59
CA PHE A 530 -7.98 25.04 -18.23
C PHE A 530 -8.58 26.45 -18.13
N ARG A 531 -8.41 27.29 -19.16
CA ARG A 531 -9.10 28.60 -19.22
C ARG A 531 -10.61 28.47 -19.22
N GLN A 532 -11.19 27.40 -19.79
CA GLN A 532 -12.65 27.18 -19.79
C GLN A 532 -13.24 26.99 -18.39
N ILE A 533 -12.45 26.57 -17.40
CA ILE A 533 -12.86 26.43 -15.99
C ILE A 533 -12.29 27.53 -15.07
N GLY A 534 -11.72 28.59 -15.64
CA GLY A 534 -11.16 29.73 -14.90
C GLY A 534 -9.68 29.60 -14.52
N GLY A 535 -8.95 28.60 -15.01
CA GLY A 535 -7.49 28.50 -14.86
C GLY A 535 -6.76 29.57 -15.68
N THR A 536 -5.45 29.74 -15.44
CA THR A 536 -4.61 30.69 -16.20
C THR A 536 -4.31 30.18 -17.62
N GLY A 537 -4.47 28.88 -17.86
CA GLY A 537 -4.04 28.20 -19.08
C GLY A 537 -2.58 27.75 -19.04
N TYR A 538 -2.00 27.58 -17.84
CA TYR A 538 -0.67 27.01 -17.65
C TYR A 538 -0.59 25.57 -18.16
N SER A 539 0.54 25.20 -18.77
CA SER A 539 0.87 23.82 -19.12
C SER A 539 1.98 23.34 -18.19
N PRO A 540 1.75 22.29 -17.37
CA PRO A 540 2.75 21.72 -16.47
C PRO A 540 4.03 21.29 -17.20
N GLN A 541 5.17 21.42 -16.53
CA GLN A 541 6.46 20.90 -16.99
C GLN A 541 6.63 19.40 -16.68
N ALA A 542 7.70 18.81 -17.22
CA ALA A 542 8.09 17.42 -16.97
C ALA A 542 8.11 17.07 -15.48
N PHE A 543 7.21 16.18 -15.07
CA PHE A 543 7.00 15.75 -13.70
C PHE A 543 6.71 16.86 -12.66
N GLU A 544 6.15 17.99 -13.09
CA GLU A 544 5.66 19.05 -12.20
C GLU A 544 4.32 18.62 -11.58
N SER A 545 4.09 18.98 -10.31
CA SER A 545 2.77 18.87 -9.69
C SER A 545 1.89 20.01 -10.24
N PHE A 546 0.62 19.72 -10.50
CA PHE A 546 -0.35 20.71 -10.99
C PHE A 546 -1.72 20.40 -10.42
N LEU A 547 -2.35 21.44 -9.84
CA LEU A 547 -3.67 21.36 -9.26
C LEU A 547 -4.51 22.57 -9.70
N LEU A 548 -5.68 22.31 -10.26
CA LEU A 548 -6.63 23.33 -10.70
C LEU A 548 -8.04 22.95 -10.21
N ILE A 549 -8.69 23.84 -9.46
CA ILE A 549 -10.08 23.69 -9.00
C ILE A 549 -10.89 24.87 -9.53
N GLY A 550 -11.75 24.58 -10.51
CA GLY A 550 -12.47 25.57 -11.29
C GLY A 550 -13.93 25.21 -11.55
N VAL A 551 -14.61 26.05 -12.34
CA VAL A 551 -16.03 25.92 -12.70
C VAL A 551 -16.19 26.40 -14.15
N PRO A 552 -16.89 25.64 -15.04
CA PRO A 552 -17.07 26.05 -16.43
C PRO A 552 -17.66 27.45 -16.58
N GLY A 553 -17.00 28.28 -17.39
CA GLY A 553 -17.37 29.67 -17.63
C GLY A 553 -16.82 30.69 -16.62
N LEU A 554 -15.90 30.29 -15.73
CA LEU A 554 -15.13 31.25 -14.95
C LEU A 554 -14.15 32.06 -15.81
N GLU A 555 -13.91 33.32 -15.43
CA GLU A 555 -12.86 34.13 -16.02
C GLU A 555 -11.47 33.50 -15.75
N PRO A 556 -10.55 33.48 -16.73
CA PRO A 556 -9.20 32.97 -16.54
C PRO A 556 -8.47 33.62 -15.35
N GLY A 557 -7.88 32.79 -14.48
CA GLY A 557 -7.23 33.22 -13.24
C GLY A 557 -8.15 33.36 -12.02
N LYS A 558 -9.45 33.06 -12.13
CA LYS A 558 -10.38 33.06 -10.98
C LYS A 558 -10.48 31.72 -10.26
N ALA A 559 -10.14 30.62 -10.93
CA ALA A 559 -10.04 29.30 -10.32
C ALA A 559 -8.94 29.26 -9.25
N TYR A 560 -8.95 28.23 -8.41
CA TYR A 560 -7.74 27.89 -7.65
C TYR A 560 -6.77 27.19 -8.60
N GLU A 561 -5.58 27.73 -8.81
CA GLU A 561 -4.53 27.09 -9.61
C GLU A 561 -3.21 27.17 -8.86
N GLU A 562 -2.52 26.05 -8.74
CA GLU A 562 -1.18 25.95 -8.17
C GLU A 562 -0.37 24.91 -8.93
N HIS A 563 0.92 25.20 -9.14
CA HIS A 563 1.85 24.31 -9.79
C HIS A 563 3.26 24.42 -9.18
N GLY A 564 4.09 23.41 -9.42
CA GLY A 564 5.50 23.42 -9.01
C GLY A 564 6.06 22.03 -8.71
N PHE A 565 7.35 21.97 -8.38
CA PHE A 565 8.05 20.71 -8.13
C PHE A 565 7.86 20.16 -6.70
N GLN A 566 7.11 20.85 -5.84
CA GLN A 566 6.65 20.42 -4.51
C GLN A 566 5.40 19.53 -4.59
N LEU A 567 5.04 18.84 -3.50
CA LEU A 567 3.68 18.31 -3.38
C LEU A 567 2.72 19.49 -3.17
N ILE A 568 1.63 19.49 -3.92
CA ILE A 568 0.57 20.49 -3.79
C ILE A 568 -0.60 19.81 -3.09
N GLU A 569 -1.10 20.42 -2.01
CA GLU A 569 -2.28 19.99 -1.28
C GLU A 569 -3.19 21.20 -1.04
N LYS A 570 -4.42 21.12 -1.54
CA LYS A 570 -5.46 22.12 -1.29
C LYS A 570 -6.64 21.49 -0.58
N GLU A 571 -7.06 22.11 0.51
CA GLU A 571 -8.33 21.84 1.16
C GLU A 571 -9.28 23.04 0.97
N ILE A 572 -10.56 22.74 0.70
CA ILE A 572 -11.65 23.71 0.53
C ILE A 572 -12.77 23.28 1.48
N GLY A 573 -13.03 24.14 2.48
CA GLY A 573 -14.00 23.90 3.55
C GLY A 573 -13.42 23.24 4.79
N ASP A 574 -14.27 23.03 5.79
CA ASP A 574 -13.92 22.39 7.05
C ASP A 574 -14.18 20.87 6.97
N LYS A 575 -13.28 20.07 7.56
CA LYS A 575 -13.46 18.62 7.68
C LYS A 575 -14.64 18.29 8.59
N ASP A 576 -14.83 19.04 9.69
CA ASP A 576 -15.86 18.73 10.68
C ASP A 576 -17.28 19.18 10.26
N SER A 577 -17.43 20.08 9.27
CA SER A 577 -18.74 20.52 8.80
C SER A 577 -19.55 19.43 8.08
N VAL A 578 -18.89 18.37 7.58
CA VAL A 578 -19.53 17.27 6.85
C VAL A 578 -20.17 16.22 7.78
N LYS A 579 -19.91 16.31 9.09
CA LYS A 579 -20.43 15.38 10.12
C LYS A 579 -21.96 15.39 10.27
N ALA A 580 -22.64 16.33 9.61
CA ALA A 580 -24.10 16.47 9.58
C ALA A 580 -24.75 16.11 8.23
N SER A 581 -24.01 15.62 7.21
CA SER A 581 -24.62 15.39 5.88
C SER A 581 -24.09 14.24 5.02
N LEU A 582 -22.95 13.60 5.31
CA LEU A 582 -22.37 12.61 4.38
C LEU A 582 -21.58 11.44 5.00
N ILE A 583 -21.93 11.01 6.21
CA ILE A 583 -21.53 9.68 6.72
C ILE A 583 -22.51 8.63 6.16
N GLU A 584 -22.52 8.46 4.83
CA GLU A 584 -22.81 7.19 4.13
C GLU A 584 -22.68 7.38 2.60
N LEU A 585 -21.50 7.13 2.04
CA LEU A 585 -21.29 6.87 0.60
C LEU A 585 -19.88 6.30 0.40
N VAL A 586 -19.73 4.95 0.46
CA VAL A 586 -18.56 4.22 -0.09
C VAL A 586 -17.19 4.59 0.56
N LYS A 587 -16.79 3.98 1.68
CA LYS A 587 -16.01 2.71 1.68
C LYS A 587 -15.21 2.41 0.41
#